data_AF-A0A257JYR0-F1
#
_entry.id   AF-A0A257JYR0-F1
#
_cell.length_a   1.000
_cell.length_b   1.000
_cell.length_c   1.000
_cell.angle_alpha   90.00
_cell.angle_beta   90.00
_cell.angle_gamma   90.00
#
_symmetry.space_group_name_H-M   'P 1'
#
loop_
_entity.id
_entity.type
_entity.pdbx_description
1 polymer ?
#
loop_
_entity_poly.entity_id
_entity_poly.type
_entity_poly.pdbx_seq_one_letter_code
_entity_poly.pdbx_strand_id
1 'polypeptide(L)'
;MGAGDFSGTIDYSSGDPVLRNAKANVNIAYSGNFADSFTESSDYTSSVFGQLKGMATDIGFDYQWKSGSSYKLKVGMAVKNMGSMTFKSDKNKSINYRLDMNATQSLNLNEFNNAESLSDIEAILNRPENNFFTETSESTDFKVKLPTVFNLYADYNLISKLNLTLFLQQKMNKDEGNNQIASQNIFSVTPRVNLGFFEAFLPVSFNEISGTTAGFGFRLSGFYLGSNSVLTAIGDGKQADAYFGYRFGFL
;
A
#
# COMPACT_ATOMS: atom_id res chain seq x y z
N MET A 1 -10.50 -10.21 -11.97
CA MET A 1 -11.27 -11.47 -12.12
C MET A 1 -10.38 -12.63 -11.70
N GLY A 2 -10.94 -13.66 -11.07
CA GLY A 2 -10.22 -14.90 -10.72
C GLY A 2 -11.17 -16.09 -10.74
N ALA A 3 -10.64 -17.29 -10.94
CA ALA A 3 -11.40 -18.54 -10.86
C ALA A 3 -10.68 -19.53 -9.95
N GLY A 4 -11.42 -20.15 -9.03
CA GLY A 4 -10.97 -21.20 -8.12
C GLY A 4 -11.73 -22.50 -8.35
N ASP A 5 -11.12 -23.62 -7.94
CA ASP A 5 -11.71 -24.96 -8.03
C ASP A 5 -12.24 -25.34 -9.42
N PHE A 6 -11.55 -24.87 -10.47
CA PHE A 6 -11.95 -25.12 -11.84
C PHE A 6 -11.77 -26.59 -12.23
N SER A 7 -12.83 -27.19 -12.77
CA SER A 7 -12.85 -28.49 -13.42
C SER A 7 -13.71 -28.36 -14.68
N GLY A 8 -13.32 -28.96 -15.81
CA GLY A 8 -14.11 -28.88 -17.04
C GLY A 8 -13.34 -29.37 -18.26
N THR A 9 -14.00 -29.40 -19.42
CA THR A 9 -13.39 -29.77 -20.69
C THR A 9 -13.64 -28.68 -21.72
N ILE A 10 -12.59 -28.25 -22.42
CA ILE A 10 -12.70 -27.36 -23.57
C ILE A 10 -12.61 -28.22 -24.83
N ASP A 11 -13.65 -28.12 -25.66
CA ASP A 11 -13.77 -28.82 -26.93
C ASP A 11 -13.55 -27.83 -28.09
N TYR A 12 -12.74 -28.23 -29.06
CA TYR A 12 -12.39 -27.45 -30.25
C TYR A 12 -12.95 -28.06 -31.55
N SER A 13 -13.72 -29.15 -31.45
CA SER A 13 -14.20 -29.93 -32.60
C SER A 13 -15.09 -29.15 -33.57
N SER A 14 -15.75 -28.09 -33.10
CA SER A 14 -16.59 -27.18 -33.88
C SER A 14 -15.86 -25.98 -34.50
N GLY A 15 -14.54 -25.89 -34.37
CA GLY A 15 -13.74 -24.72 -34.79
C GLY A 15 -13.74 -23.59 -33.76
N ASP A 16 -14.85 -23.40 -33.04
CA ASP A 16 -14.93 -22.51 -31.88
C ASP A 16 -14.63 -23.26 -30.57
N PRO A 17 -13.91 -22.63 -29.61
CA PRO A 17 -13.68 -23.22 -28.29
C PRO A 17 -14.97 -23.23 -27.45
N VAL A 18 -15.40 -24.41 -27.05
CA VAL A 18 -16.63 -24.62 -26.25
C VAL A 18 -16.29 -25.28 -24.92
N LEU A 19 -16.69 -24.65 -23.81
CA LEU A 19 -16.57 -25.24 -22.47
C LEU A 19 -17.74 -26.17 -22.19
N ARG A 20 -17.46 -27.36 -21.65
CA ARG A 20 -18.44 -28.40 -21.30
C ARG A 20 -18.14 -29.01 -19.93
N ASN A 21 -19.19 -29.49 -19.25
CA ASN A 21 -19.09 -30.24 -17.99
C ASN A 21 -18.17 -29.56 -16.95
N ALA A 22 -18.36 -28.25 -16.76
CA ALA A 22 -17.46 -27.43 -15.98
C ALA A 22 -18.05 -27.02 -14.63
N LYS A 23 -17.18 -26.91 -13.62
CA LYS A 23 -17.45 -26.35 -12.29
C LYS A 23 -16.36 -25.38 -11.93
N ALA A 24 -16.73 -24.25 -11.32
CA ALA A 24 -15.76 -23.27 -10.83
C ALA A 24 -16.42 -22.28 -9.86
N ASN A 25 -15.60 -21.70 -8.99
CA ASN A 25 -15.92 -20.46 -8.30
C ASN A 25 -15.30 -19.31 -9.09
N VAL A 26 -16.11 -18.40 -9.63
CA VAL A 26 -15.65 -17.27 -10.45
C VAL A 26 -15.90 -15.98 -9.67
N ASN A 27 -14.86 -15.18 -9.47
CA ASN A 27 -14.96 -13.85 -8.90
C ASN A 27 -14.71 -12.80 -9.98
N ILE A 28 -15.65 -11.88 -10.14
CA ILE A 28 -15.50 -10.68 -10.95
C ILE A 28 -15.53 -9.49 -9.99
N ALA A 29 -14.44 -8.72 -9.96
CA ALA A 29 -14.33 -7.52 -9.15
C ALA A 29 -13.83 -6.36 -10.02
N TYR A 30 -14.57 -5.26 -10.03
CA TYR A 30 -14.21 -4.01 -10.71
C TYR A 30 -14.70 -2.79 -9.91
N SER A 31 -13.94 -1.70 -10.01
CA SER A 31 -14.42 -0.39 -9.58
C SER A 31 -15.16 0.24 -10.76
N GLY A 32 -16.31 0.87 -10.56
CA GLY A 32 -17.13 1.25 -11.72
C GLY A 32 -16.73 2.54 -12.43
N ASN A 33 -15.55 3.07 -12.15
CA ASN A 33 -14.86 3.92 -13.13
C ASN A 33 -14.15 3.07 -14.20
N PHE A 34 -13.90 1.78 -13.95
CA PHE A 34 -13.36 0.80 -14.90
C PHE A 34 -14.43 -0.17 -15.42
N ALA A 35 -15.72 0.13 -15.18
CA ALA A 35 -16.83 -0.70 -15.66
C ALA A 35 -17.08 -0.55 -17.16
N ASP A 36 -16.71 0.61 -17.74
CA ASP A 36 -17.15 1.00 -19.08
C ASP A 36 -16.00 0.94 -20.13
N SER A 37 -14.73 1.01 -19.72
CA SER A 37 -13.58 0.93 -20.64
C SER A 37 -12.25 0.68 -19.92
N PHE A 38 -11.37 -0.17 -20.50
CA PHE A 38 -9.99 -0.35 -20.02
C PHE A 38 -9.01 0.74 -20.52
N THR A 39 -9.46 1.68 -21.36
CA THR A 39 -8.57 2.55 -22.15
C THR A 39 -8.58 4.02 -21.75
N GLU A 40 -9.52 4.47 -20.92
CA GLU A 40 -9.61 5.87 -20.53
C GLU A 40 -8.76 6.20 -19.28
N SER A 41 -7.83 7.15 -19.45
CA SER A 41 -6.91 7.59 -18.40
C SER A 41 -7.59 8.47 -17.32
N SER A 42 -8.76 9.05 -17.63
CA SER A 42 -9.60 9.88 -16.75
C SER A 42 -10.14 9.10 -15.54
N ASP A 43 -10.43 7.82 -15.72
CA ASP A 43 -11.03 6.95 -14.71
C ASP A 43 -10.09 6.56 -13.56
N TYR A 44 -8.78 6.68 -13.79
CA TYR A 44 -7.75 6.50 -12.76
C TYR A 44 -7.73 7.67 -11.77
N THR A 45 -8.19 8.86 -12.16
CA THR A 45 -8.21 10.04 -11.27
C THR A 45 -9.47 10.15 -10.43
N SER A 46 -10.63 9.74 -10.98
CA SER A 46 -11.92 9.75 -10.28
C SER A 46 -12.03 8.67 -9.20
N SER A 47 -11.24 7.59 -9.30
CA SER A 47 -11.19 6.50 -8.29
C SER A 47 -10.40 6.87 -7.03
N VAL A 48 -9.46 7.83 -7.14
CA VAL A 48 -8.70 8.37 -5.99
C VAL A 48 -9.57 9.29 -5.12
N PHE A 49 -10.62 9.89 -5.68
CA PHE A 49 -11.48 10.89 -5.01
C PHE A 49 -12.93 10.44 -4.78
N GLY A 50 -13.22 9.13 -4.79
CA GLY A 50 -14.54 8.59 -4.42
C GLY A 50 -14.96 8.98 -2.99
N GLN A 51 -16.15 8.55 -2.55
CA GLN A 51 -16.62 8.77 -1.17
C GLN A 51 -15.80 7.93 -0.18
N LEU A 52 -14.57 8.37 0.10
CA LEU A 52 -13.66 7.74 1.05
C LEU A 52 -14.23 7.93 2.46
N LYS A 53 -14.79 6.86 3.02
CA LYS A 53 -15.23 6.82 4.41
C LYS A 53 -14.20 6.05 5.21
N GLY A 54 -13.32 6.77 5.88
CA GLY A 54 -12.28 6.18 6.72
C GLY A 54 -12.05 7.00 7.97
N MET A 55 -11.61 6.33 9.03
CA MET A 55 -11.13 6.98 10.24
C MET A 55 -9.81 6.35 10.63
N ALA A 56 -8.85 7.19 10.98
CA ALA A 56 -7.56 6.79 11.51
C ALA A 56 -7.33 7.54 12.82
N THR A 57 -6.65 6.90 13.75
CA THR A 57 -6.24 7.51 15.00
C THR A 57 -4.80 7.16 15.28
N ASP A 58 -4.07 8.16 15.77
CA ASP A 58 -2.71 8.03 16.23
C ASP A 58 -2.68 8.38 17.71
N ILE A 59 -1.91 7.64 18.50
CA ILE A 59 -1.69 7.91 19.92
C ILE A 59 -0.19 7.89 20.17
N GLY A 60 0.32 8.93 20.80
CA GLY A 60 1.74 9.04 21.11
C GLY A 60 2.00 9.77 22.42
N PHE A 61 3.16 9.47 22.98
CA PHE A 61 3.67 10.07 24.20
C PHE A 61 5.11 10.50 23.96
N ASP A 62 5.45 11.68 24.43
CA ASP A 62 6.83 12.16 24.46
C ASP A 62 7.23 12.55 25.88
N TYR A 63 8.53 12.40 26.15
CA TYR A 63 9.15 12.81 27.38
C TYR A 63 10.49 13.46 27.09
N GLN A 64 10.72 14.64 27.67
CA GLN A 64 11.97 15.35 27.55
C GLN A 64 12.57 15.60 28.93
N TRP A 65 13.74 15.01 29.17
CA TRP A 65 14.57 15.35 30.31
C TRP A 65 15.45 16.56 29.99
N LYS A 66 15.22 17.67 30.69
CA LYS A 66 15.98 18.92 30.56
C LYS A 66 17.25 18.93 31.41
N SER A 67 18.26 19.62 30.91
CA SER A 67 19.51 19.95 31.60
C SER A 67 19.84 21.42 31.32
N GLY A 68 19.41 22.31 32.23
CA GLY A 68 19.48 23.76 32.02
C GLY A 68 18.55 24.22 30.88
N SER A 69 19.08 25.04 29.98
CA SER A 69 18.36 25.52 28.77
C SER A 69 18.27 24.50 27.65
N SER A 70 18.98 23.37 27.78
CA SER A 70 19.03 22.28 26.78
C SER A 70 18.35 21.01 27.30
N TYR A 71 18.28 19.98 26.46
CA TYR A 71 17.81 18.65 26.86
C TYR A 71 18.97 17.68 27.01
N LYS A 72 18.85 16.73 27.93
CA LYS A 72 19.76 15.59 28.06
C LYS A 72 19.25 14.39 27.27
N LEU A 73 17.94 14.15 27.33
CA LEU A 73 17.28 13.03 26.66
C LEU A 73 15.89 13.46 26.18
N LYS A 74 15.52 13.04 24.98
CA LYS A 74 14.14 13.02 24.48
C LYS A 74 13.80 11.59 24.13
N VAL A 75 12.65 11.11 24.56
CA VAL A 75 12.10 9.83 24.14
C VAL A 75 10.66 10.06 23.70
N GLY A 76 10.26 9.40 22.63
CA GLY A 76 8.89 9.42 22.17
C GLY A 76 8.49 8.06 21.65
N MET A 77 7.24 7.67 21.88
CA MET A 77 6.66 6.48 21.29
C MET A 77 5.27 6.80 20.76
N ALA A 78 4.88 6.16 19.68
CA ALA A 78 3.55 6.33 19.10
C ALA A 78 3.08 5.06 18.41
N VAL A 79 1.78 4.81 18.48
CA VAL A 79 1.10 3.90 17.57
C VAL A 79 0.33 4.75 16.57
N LYS A 80 0.61 4.57 15.29
CA LYS A 80 0.00 5.34 14.21
C LYS A 80 -0.83 4.47 13.29
N ASN A 81 -1.72 5.10 12.55
CA ASN A 81 -2.57 4.50 11.53
C ASN A 81 -3.45 3.38 12.10
N MET A 82 -3.99 3.57 13.31
CA MET A 82 -5.02 2.67 13.83
C MET A 82 -6.34 3.02 13.19
N GLY A 83 -6.79 2.20 12.26
CA GLY A 83 -8.03 2.48 11.56
C GLY A 83 -8.23 1.67 10.30
N SER A 84 -9.22 2.10 9.54
CA SER A 84 -9.59 1.47 8.28
C SER A 84 -10.23 2.48 7.37
N MET A 85 -10.12 2.23 6.08
CA MET A 85 -10.83 2.96 5.04
C MET A 85 -11.82 2.00 4.39
N THR A 86 -13.07 2.44 4.26
CA THR A 86 -14.06 1.77 3.43
C THR A 86 -14.21 2.56 2.14
N PHE A 87 -13.95 1.88 1.06
CA PHE A 87 -14.22 2.38 -0.27
C PHE A 87 -15.62 1.93 -0.62
N LYS A 88 -16.53 2.91 -0.62
CA LYS A 88 -17.91 2.74 -1.07
C LYS A 88 -18.03 3.41 -2.42
N SER A 89 -18.54 2.67 -3.39
CA SER A 89 -19.00 3.24 -4.64
C SER A 89 -20.15 2.39 -5.11
N ASP A 90 -21.28 3.01 -5.41
CA ASP A 90 -22.41 2.32 -6.03
C ASP A 90 -22.05 1.75 -7.41
N LYS A 91 -20.91 2.19 -7.97
CA LYS A 91 -20.34 1.68 -9.20
C LYS A 91 -19.36 0.51 -9.00
N ASN A 92 -18.83 0.30 -7.79
CA ASN A 92 -17.97 -0.86 -7.54
C ASN A 92 -18.83 -2.12 -7.50
N LYS A 93 -18.34 -3.20 -8.10
CA LYS A 93 -18.95 -4.52 -7.98
C LYS A 93 -17.89 -5.56 -7.69
N SER A 94 -18.15 -6.42 -6.72
CA SER A 94 -17.45 -7.69 -6.50
C SER A 94 -18.51 -8.77 -6.40
N ILE A 95 -18.61 -9.59 -7.44
CA ILE A 95 -19.62 -10.62 -7.59
C ILE A 95 -18.93 -11.98 -7.64
N ASN A 96 -19.47 -12.93 -6.88
CA ASN A 96 -19.06 -14.32 -6.95
C ASN A 96 -20.14 -15.13 -7.66
N TYR A 97 -19.73 -15.84 -8.72
CA TYR A 97 -20.55 -16.83 -9.41
C TYR A 97 -20.05 -18.23 -9.08
N ARG A 98 -20.99 -19.15 -8.93
CA ARG A 98 -20.72 -20.58 -8.98
C ARG A 98 -21.12 -21.09 -10.36
N LEU A 99 -20.14 -21.56 -11.11
CA LEU A 99 -20.33 -22.30 -12.35
C LEU A 99 -20.61 -23.76 -12.01
N ASP A 100 -21.71 -24.30 -12.51
CA ASP A 100 -22.08 -25.72 -12.36
C ASP A 100 -22.82 -26.20 -13.60
N MET A 101 -22.06 -26.65 -14.61
CA MET A 101 -22.58 -27.14 -15.87
C MET A 101 -22.76 -28.66 -15.83
N ASN A 102 -23.93 -29.12 -16.25
CA ASN A 102 -24.16 -30.53 -16.53
C ASN A 102 -23.59 -30.95 -17.91
N ALA A 103 -23.60 -32.25 -18.20
CA ALA A 103 -23.03 -32.80 -19.43
C ALA A 103 -23.73 -32.34 -20.73
N THR A 104 -24.95 -31.81 -20.64
CA THR A 104 -25.72 -31.33 -21.80
C THR A 104 -25.56 -29.84 -22.06
N GLN A 105 -25.05 -29.09 -21.08
CA GLN A 105 -24.80 -27.66 -21.17
C GLN A 105 -23.44 -27.38 -21.82
N SER A 106 -23.36 -26.28 -22.53
CA SER A 106 -22.14 -25.80 -23.19
C SER A 106 -22.10 -24.28 -23.19
N LEU A 107 -20.90 -23.73 -23.06
CA LEU A 107 -20.63 -22.29 -23.12
C LEU A 107 -19.67 -22.03 -24.27
N ASN A 108 -20.08 -21.23 -25.25
CA ASN A 108 -19.18 -20.81 -26.33
C ASN A 108 -18.23 -19.74 -25.78
N LEU A 109 -16.93 -20.06 -25.72
CA LEU A 109 -15.96 -19.13 -25.14
C LEU A 109 -15.70 -17.91 -26.05
N ASN A 110 -16.10 -17.97 -27.32
CA ASN A 110 -16.04 -16.81 -28.20
C ASN A 110 -17.05 -15.71 -27.82
N GLU A 111 -18.07 -16.00 -27.00
CA GLU A 111 -18.98 -14.98 -26.49
C GLU A 111 -18.24 -13.88 -25.71
N PHE A 112 -17.09 -14.21 -25.12
CA PHE A 112 -16.24 -13.27 -24.38
C PHE A 112 -15.26 -12.48 -25.25
N ASN A 113 -15.09 -12.81 -26.54
CA ASN A 113 -14.09 -12.15 -27.40
C ASN A 113 -14.39 -10.67 -27.65
N ASN A 114 -15.66 -10.28 -27.58
CA ASN A 114 -16.11 -8.89 -27.76
C ASN A 114 -16.37 -8.18 -26.42
N ALA A 115 -16.02 -8.79 -25.29
CA ALA A 115 -16.14 -8.14 -24.00
C ALA A 115 -15.02 -7.09 -23.88
N GLU A 116 -15.40 -5.81 -23.88
CA GLU A 116 -14.47 -4.68 -23.77
C GLU A 116 -14.33 -4.21 -22.33
N SER A 117 -15.11 -4.79 -21.41
CA SER A 117 -15.13 -4.46 -20.00
C SER A 117 -15.50 -5.65 -19.11
N LEU A 118 -15.29 -5.50 -17.79
CA LEU A 118 -15.74 -6.51 -16.81
C LEU A 118 -17.27 -6.51 -16.63
N SER A 119 -17.95 -5.42 -16.99
CA SER A 119 -19.43 -5.35 -17.00
C SER A 119 -20.01 -6.14 -18.18
N ASP A 120 -19.35 -6.16 -19.34
CA ASP A 120 -19.74 -7.01 -20.48
C ASP A 120 -19.63 -8.50 -20.13
N ILE A 121 -18.56 -8.88 -19.42
CA ILE A 121 -18.38 -10.26 -18.94
C ILE A 121 -19.52 -10.61 -17.97
N GLU A 122 -19.82 -9.74 -16.99
CA GLU A 122 -20.97 -9.92 -16.08
C GLU A 122 -22.28 -10.08 -16.86
N ALA A 123 -22.51 -9.25 -17.88
CA ALA A 123 -23.71 -9.32 -18.71
C ALA A 123 -23.80 -10.66 -19.47
N ILE A 124 -22.68 -11.22 -19.95
CA ILE A 124 -22.62 -12.56 -20.57
C ILE A 124 -22.96 -13.65 -19.54
N LEU A 125 -22.39 -13.58 -18.33
CA LEU A 125 -22.65 -14.59 -17.28
C LEU A 125 -24.12 -14.59 -16.83
N ASN A 126 -24.76 -13.42 -16.81
CA ASN A 126 -26.14 -13.25 -16.37
C ASN A 126 -27.19 -13.49 -17.46
N ARG A 127 -26.79 -13.88 -18.67
CA ARG A 127 -27.76 -14.15 -19.74
C ARG A 127 -28.65 -15.34 -19.39
N PRO A 128 -29.95 -15.32 -19.74
CA PRO A 128 -30.87 -16.42 -19.43
C PRO A 128 -30.43 -17.79 -19.97
N GLU A 129 -29.74 -17.81 -21.12
CA GLU A 129 -29.15 -19.01 -21.73
C GLU A 129 -27.98 -19.60 -20.92
N ASN A 130 -27.31 -18.79 -20.10
CA ASN A 130 -26.16 -19.15 -19.28
C ASN A 130 -26.58 -19.47 -17.83
N ASN A 131 -27.72 -20.15 -17.65
CA ASN A 131 -28.34 -20.49 -16.37
C ASN A 131 -27.53 -21.43 -15.44
N PHE A 132 -26.32 -21.80 -15.84
CA PHE A 132 -25.35 -22.59 -15.09
C PHE A 132 -24.37 -21.72 -14.29
N PHE A 133 -24.45 -20.40 -14.39
CA PHE A 133 -23.86 -19.46 -13.44
C PHE A 133 -24.89 -19.06 -12.39
N THR A 134 -24.56 -19.26 -11.11
CA THR A 134 -25.38 -18.79 -10.00
C THR A 134 -24.62 -17.74 -9.21
N GLU A 135 -25.16 -16.53 -9.11
CA GLU A 135 -24.63 -15.53 -8.20
C GLU A 135 -24.76 -16.03 -6.75
N THR A 136 -23.65 -15.99 -6.01
CA THR A 136 -23.57 -16.44 -4.61
C THR A 136 -23.37 -15.29 -3.63
N SER A 137 -22.83 -14.17 -4.09
CA SER A 137 -22.71 -12.93 -3.31
C SER A 137 -22.34 -11.75 -4.19
N GLU A 138 -22.86 -10.57 -3.86
CA GLU A 138 -22.45 -9.27 -4.40
C GLU A 138 -22.02 -8.34 -3.25
N SER A 139 -20.92 -7.61 -3.44
CA SER A 139 -20.49 -6.53 -2.54
C SER A 139 -19.96 -5.36 -3.34
N THR A 140 -20.42 -4.16 -2.99
CA THR A 140 -19.97 -2.88 -3.57
C THR A 140 -18.97 -2.15 -2.65
N ASP A 141 -18.86 -2.61 -1.41
CA ASP A 141 -18.00 -2.06 -0.38
C ASP A 141 -16.74 -2.91 -0.22
N PHE A 142 -15.57 -2.27 -0.17
CA PHE A 142 -14.35 -2.92 0.28
C PHE A 142 -13.71 -2.14 1.42
N LYS A 143 -13.41 -2.85 2.52
CA LYS A 143 -12.79 -2.28 3.72
C LYS A 143 -11.33 -2.69 3.77
N VAL A 144 -10.44 -1.69 3.72
CA VAL A 144 -8.99 -1.82 3.82
C VAL A 144 -8.55 -1.42 5.22
N LYS A 145 -7.77 -2.27 5.88
CA LYS A 145 -7.17 -1.93 7.18
C LYS A 145 -5.92 -1.07 6.92
N LEU A 146 -5.76 0.01 7.67
CA LEU A 146 -4.58 0.85 7.54
C LEU A 146 -3.31 0.13 8.07
N PRO A 147 -2.13 0.48 7.54
CA PRO A 147 -0.85 -0.06 8.00
C PRO A 147 -0.51 0.50 9.38
N THR A 148 -1.01 -0.15 10.42
CA THR A 148 -0.70 0.23 11.81
C THR A 148 0.78 -0.01 12.11
N VAL A 149 1.44 1.02 12.60
CA VAL A 149 2.87 0.99 12.94
C VAL A 149 3.10 1.47 14.37
N PHE A 150 4.04 0.82 15.04
CA PHE A 150 4.61 1.31 16.29
C PHE A 150 5.91 2.05 15.99
N ASN A 151 6.04 3.27 16.49
CA ASN A 151 7.22 4.10 16.36
C ASN A 151 7.82 4.35 17.75
N LEU A 152 9.14 4.24 17.84
CA LEU A 152 9.94 4.61 19.00
C LEU A 152 11.07 5.52 18.54
N TYR A 153 11.31 6.58 19.29
CA TYR A 153 12.34 7.57 19.04
C TYR A 153 13.06 7.89 20.35
N ALA A 154 14.38 8.01 20.30
CA ALA A 154 15.18 8.50 21.41
C ALA A 154 16.34 9.36 20.90
N ASP A 155 16.48 10.59 21.40
CA ASP A 155 17.61 11.48 21.10
C ASP A 155 18.31 11.84 22.41
N TYR A 156 19.56 11.41 22.51
CA TYR A 156 20.39 11.59 23.67
C TYR A 156 21.52 12.57 23.39
N ASN A 157 21.65 13.60 24.22
CA ASN A 157 22.79 14.51 24.18
C ASN A 157 23.94 13.89 25.00
N LEU A 158 24.86 13.23 24.30
CA LEU A 158 26.02 12.56 24.89
C LEU A 158 26.91 13.57 25.62
N ILE A 159 27.34 14.58 24.87
CA ILE A 159 28.14 15.73 25.33
C ILE A 159 27.59 17.01 24.67
N SER A 160 28.02 18.18 25.12
CA SER A 160 27.44 19.49 24.73
C SER A 160 27.23 19.71 23.22
N LYS A 161 28.00 19.04 22.35
CA LYS A 161 27.93 19.19 20.90
C LYS A 161 27.56 17.91 20.16
N LEU A 162 27.50 16.75 20.83
CA LEU A 162 27.28 15.45 20.18
C LEU A 162 25.97 14.84 20.68
N ASN A 163 25.12 14.49 19.72
CA ASN A 163 23.85 13.84 19.92
C ASN A 163 23.84 12.50 19.20
N LEU A 164 23.07 11.56 19.76
CA LEU A 164 22.79 10.29 19.12
C LEU A 164 21.27 10.11 19.10
N THR A 165 20.73 9.93 17.91
CA THR A 165 19.32 9.64 17.71
C THR A 165 19.15 8.18 17.33
N LEU A 166 18.22 7.50 17.99
CA LEU A 166 17.71 6.20 17.65
C LEU A 166 16.26 6.34 17.19
N PHE A 167 15.91 5.64 16.13
CA PHE A 167 14.53 5.54 15.66
C PHE A 167 14.22 4.09 15.28
N LEU A 168 13.04 3.64 15.65
CA LEU A 168 12.51 2.33 15.33
C LEU A 168 11.07 2.50 14.87
N GLN A 169 10.74 1.84 13.77
CA GLN A 169 9.38 1.67 13.28
C GLN A 169 9.15 0.18 13.07
N GLN A 170 8.09 -0.34 13.69
CA GLN A 170 7.70 -1.73 13.59
C GLN A 170 6.27 -1.84 13.03
N LYS A 171 6.10 -2.63 11.97
CA LYS A 171 4.76 -2.95 11.45
C LYS A 171 4.02 -3.85 12.45
N MET A 172 2.77 -3.53 12.75
CA MET A 172 1.96 -4.27 13.73
C MET A 172 1.01 -5.28 13.09
N ASN A 173 0.79 -5.20 11.78
CA ASN A 173 -0.02 -6.16 11.02
C ASN A 173 0.90 -7.07 10.19
N LYS A 174 0.45 -8.33 9.99
CA LYS A 174 1.11 -9.27 9.07
C LYS A 174 0.63 -9.02 7.64
N ASP A 175 1.58 -9.00 6.69
CA ASP A 175 1.34 -8.74 5.26
C ASP A 175 0.62 -9.90 4.51
N GLU A 176 -0.13 -10.76 5.22
CA GLU A 176 -0.66 -12.03 4.70
C GLU A 176 -2.06 -11.91 4.04
N GLY A 177 -2.63 -10.71 3.93
CA GLY A 177 -3.99 -10.52 3.40
C GLY A 177 -4.10 -9.48 2.28
N ASN A 178 -4.92 -9.75 1.27
CA ASN A 178 -5.14 -8.91 0.08
C ASN A 178 -5.72 -7.49 0.36
N ASN A 179 -6.07 -7.18 1.62
CA ASN A 179 -6.72 -5.92 2.02
C ASN A 179 -5.84 -5.08 2.98
N GLN A 180 -4.52 -5.14 2.84
CA GLN A 180 -3.57 -4.39 3.66
C GLN A 180 -2.55 -3.63 2.80
N ILE A 181 -2.28 -2.37 3.16
CA ILE A 181 -1.14 -1.62 2.61
C ILE A 181 0.10 -2.07 3.36
N ALA A 182 1.15 -2.46 2.66
CA ALA A 182 2.39 -2.91 3.29
C ALA A 182 3.11 -1.75 4.02
N SER A 183 3.62 -2.03 5.22
CA SER A 183 4.51 -1.12 5.94
C SER A 183 5.82 -1.82 6.23
N GLN A 184 6.91 -1.05 6.27
CA GLN A 184 8.26 -1.57 6.44
C GLN A 184 8.72 -1.41 7.89
N ASN A 185 9.44 -2.41 8.39
CA ASN A 185 10.24 -2.25 9.59
C ASN A 185 11.48 -1.41 9.28
N ILE A 186 11.73 -0.39 10.11
CA ILE A 186 12.88 0.52 9.97
C ILE A 186 13.56 0.64 11.32
N PHE A 187 14.88 0.56 11.33
CA PHE A 187 15.71 0.92 12.48
C PHE A 187 16.78 1.90 12.01
N SER A 188 16.99 3.00 12.71
CA SER A 188 18.05 3.94 12.36
C SER A 188 18.79 4.50 13.56
N VAL A 189 20.06 4.79 13.33
CA VAL A 189 20.99 5.40 14.27
C VAL A 189 21.60 6.61 13.58
N THR A 190 21.46 7.79 14.18
CA THR A 190 21.93 9.05 13.61
C THR A 190 22.78 9.79 14.63
N PRO A 191 24.11 9.59 14.63
CA PRO A 191 25.03 10.51 15.28
C PRO A 191 24.97 11.90 14.62
N ARG A 192 25.00 12.93 15.45
CA ARG A 192 24.87 14.33 15.04
C ARG A 192 25.74 15.25 15.88
N VAL A 193 26.49 16.12 15.21
CA VAL A 193 27.22 17.21 15.85
C VAL A 193 26.42 18.51 15.68
N ASN A 194 26.13 19.21 16.78
CA ASN A 194 25.42 20.49 16.80
C ASN A 194 26.31 21.59 17.41
N LEU A 195 26.57 22.63 16.63
CA LEU A 195 27.38 23.81 16.97
C LEU A 195 26.54 25.10 16.99
N GLY A 196 25.22 24.99 17.11
CA GLY A 196 24.28 26.11 17.04
C GLY A 196 23.93 26.46 15.60
N PHE A 197 24.78 27.28 14.94
CA PHE A 197 24.55 27.71 13.56
C PHE A 197 24.88 26.63 12.53
N PHE A 198 25.69 25.63 12.89
CA PHE A 198 26.02 24.50 12.04
C PHE A 198 25.69 23.19 12.73
N GLU A 199 25.20 22.23 11.98
CA GLU A 199 24.92 20.89 12.43
C GLU A 199 25.23 19.90 11.32
N ALA A 200 25.88 18.78 11.64
CA ALA A 200 26.18 17.70 10.69
C ALA A 200 25.70 16.38 11.29
N PHE A 201 25.19 15.49 10.44
CA PHE A 201 24.63 14.23 10.89
C PHE A 201 24.85 13.12 9.87
N LEU A 202 24.96 11.90 10.39
CA LEU A 202 25.30 10.70 9.65
C LEU A 202 24.24 9.63 9.95
N PRO A 203 23.13 9.58 9.21
CA PRO A 203 22.11 8.57 9.43
C PRO A 203 22.56 7.23 8.86
N VAL A 204 22.49 6.18 9.68
CA VAL A 204 22.60 4.78 9.25
C VAL A 204 21.27 4.11 9.53
N SER A 205 20.62 3.60 8.49
CA SER A 205 19.28 3.02 8.57
C SER A 205 19.27 1.60 8.02
N PHE A 206 18.46 0.76 8.63
CA PHE A 206 18.19 -0.60 8.20
C PHE A 206 16.70 -0.68 7.85
N ASN A 207 16.41 -1.02 6.60
CA ASN A 207 15.07 -1.20 6.08
C ASN A 207 14.87 -2.68 5.73
N GLU A 208 13.75 -3.26 6.14
CA GLU A 208 13.42 -4.67 5.87
C GLU A 208 13.45 -5.03 4.38
N ILE A 209 13.10 -4.09 3.50
CA ILE A 209 13.01 -4.31 2.05
C ILE A 209 14.27 -3.80 1.34
N SER A 210 14.66 -2.55 1.60
CA SER A 210 15.77 -1.91 0.87
C SER A 210 17.16 -2.22 1.44
N GLY A 211 17.24 -2.89 2.59
CA GLY A 211 18.49 -3.20 3.27
C GLY A 211 19.09 -2.01 4.01
N THR A 212 20.41 -2.02 4.20
CA THR A 212 21.14 -0.99 4.94
C THR A 212 21.48 0.21 4.05
N THR A 213 21.14 1.41 4.51
CA THR A 213 21.54 2.67 3.89
C THR A 213 22.36 3.53 4.85
N ALA A 214 23.32 4.27 4.32
CA ALA A 214 24.09 5.24 5.07
C ALA A 214 24.15 6.57 4.31
N GLY A 215 23.92 7.64 5.05
CA GLY A 215 23.78 8.98 4.51
C GLY A 215 24.69 9.99 5.18
N PHE A 216 24.61 11.21 4.70
CA PHE A 216 25.24 12.38 5.29
C PHE A 216 24.37 13.60 5.03
N GLY A 217 24.28 14.49 6.02
CA GLY A 217 23.61 15.75 5.86
C GLY A 217 24.18 16.81 6.79
N PHE A 218 23.91 18.05 6.46
CA PHE A 218 24.23 19.19 7.30
C PHE A 218 23.13 20.24 7.27
N ARG A 219 23.09 21.04 8.34
CA ARG A 219 22.25 22.22 8.48
C ARG A 219 23.14 23.42 8.77
N LEU A 220 22.94 24.50 8.02
CA LEU A 220 23.54 25.81 8.23
C LEU A 220 22.43 26.82 8.50
N SER A 221 22.29 27.21 9.77
CA SER A 221 21.22 28.05 10.29
C SER A 221 19.84 27.43 9.97
N GLY A 222 19.05 28.05 9.10
CA GLY A 222 17.79 27.51 8.62
C GLY A 222 17.93 26.51 7.46
N PHE A 223 19.01 26.56 6.69
CA PHE A 223 19.18 25.71 5.50
C PHE A 223 19.65 24.31 5.88
N TYR A 224 19.10 23.28 5.25
CA TYR A 224 19.55 21.90 5.38
C TYR A 224 19.70 21.26 4.01
N LEU A 225 20.73 20.41 3.87
CA LEU A 225 21.01 19.59 2.69
C LEU A 225 21.54 18.25 3.17
N GLY A 226 21.08 17.17 2.58
CA GLY A 226 21.60 15.85 2.89
C GLY A 226 21.04 14.76 2.02
N SER A 227 21.40 13.54 2.38
CA SER A 227 20.96 12.30 1.74
C SER A 227 20.97 11.20 2.79
N ASN A 228 20.02 10.27 2.73
CA ASN A 228 19.98 9.10 3.58
C ASN A 228 20.74 7.90 3.00
N SER A 229 21.13 7.96 1.73
CA SER A 229 21.78 6.85 1.04
C SER A 229 23.10 7.21 0.34
N VAL A 230 23.54 8.48 0.31
CA VAL A 230 24.71 8.93 -0.47
C VAL A 230 25.99 8.11 -0.22
N LEU A 231 26.26 7.70 1.01
CA LEU A 231 27.46 6.92 1.33
C LEU A 231 27.35 5.50 0.76
N THR A 232 26.17 4.88 0.90
CA THR A 232 25.88 3.57 0.31
C THR A 232 25.74 3.61 -1.21
N ALA A 233 25.30 4.73 -1.79
CA ALA A 233 25.20 4.93 -3.23
C ALA A 233 26.58 4.92 -3.89
N ILE A 234 27.59 5.50 -3.23
CA ILE A 234 28.98 5.51 -3.71
C ILE A 234 29.62 4.11 -3.65
N GLY A 235 29.21 3.27 -2.69
CA GLY A 235 29.73 1.90 -2.54
C GLY A 235 29.01 0.84 -3.38
N ASP A 236 27.71 0.68 -3.16
CA ASP A 236 26.89 -0.44 -3.67
C ASP A 236 25.88 -0.01 -4.76
N GLY A 237 25.68 1.29 -5.00
CA GLY A 237 24.88 1.84 -6.11
C GLY A 237 23.37 1.58 -6.08
N LYS A 238 22.81 0.95 -5.04
CA LYS A 238 21.41 0.47 -5.04
C LYS A 238 20.35 1.57 -4.93
N GLN A 239 20.67 2.70 -4.32
CA GLN A 239 19.72 3.79 -4.08
C GLN A 239 20.47 5.11 -3.88
N ALA A 240 20.04 6.18 -4.55
CA ALA A 240 20.54 7.53 -4.35
C ALA A 240 19.36 8.48 -4.09
N ASP A 241 19.35 9.12 -2.93
CA ASP A 241 18.41 10.20 -2.59
C ASP A 241 19.16 11.49 -2.25
N ALA A 242 18.48 12.62 -2.37
CA ALA A 242 18.94 13.90 -1.84
C ALA A 242 17.73 14.71 -1.39
N TYR A 243 17.89 15.46 -0.32
CA TYR A 243 16.89 16.39 0.19
C TYR A 243 17.55 17.70 0.60
N PHE A 244 16.79 18.78 0.44
CA PHE A 244 17.17 20.10 0.89
C PHE A 244 15.95 20.83 1.46
N GLY A 245 16.20 21.90 2.19
CA GLY A 245 15.14 22.84 2.54
C GLY A 245 15.60 23.92 3.50
N TYR A 246 14.65 24.73 3.93
CA TYR A 246 14.91 25.90 4.75
C TYR A 246 13.85 26.03 5.86
N ARG A 247 14.33 26.19 7.09
CA ARG A 247 13.52 26.44 8.27
C ARG A 247 13.67 27.90 8.68
N PHE A 248 12.55 28.61 8.70
CA PHE A 248 12.41 29.91 9.35
C PHE A 248 11.39 29.81 10.50
N GLY A 249 11.54 30.67 11.49
CA GLY A 249 10.61 30.77 12.61
C GLY A 249 10.48 32.24 13.01
N PHE A 250 9.25 32.67 13.25
CA PHE A 250 8.95 33.96 13.86
C PHE A 250 8.59 33.71 15.33
N LEU A 251 9.09 34.58 16.20
CA LEU A 251 8.78 34.60 17.64
C LEU A 251 7.40 35.22 17.88
#